data_AF-A0AAU8FYZ8-F1
#
_entry.id   AF-A0AAU8FYZ8-F1
#
_cell.length_a   1.000
_cell.length_b   1.000
_cell.length_c   1.000
_cell.angle_alpha   90.00
_cell.angle_beta   90.00
_cell.angle_gamma   90.00
#
_symmetry.space_group_name_H-M   'P 1'
#
loop_
_entity.id
_entity.type
_entity.pdbx_description
1 polymer ?
#
loop_
_entity_poly.entity_id
_entity_poly.type
_entity_poly.pdbx_seq_one_letter_code
_entity_poly.pdbx_strand_id
1 'polypeptide(L)'
;MNDDSNELTLRDVALAASERLGGVRGRALDREAKKRGLTLSYTTVDKIIAGTYKSKPKPETLNALAELSGIGRDQVYEAAKVPPPAPSLAEELGAAGEQLTPAQRKIVIDTVNLMARQNRIVAEALELVETYDEMPPSMTYGDMPPWVTYGDIGTRRRATGQDEEVGRDGDAAPSKQAAGSAATGINPDELDLAAKAKPDGGSLYERDQRAMRDVGEESQDPEGAS
;
A
#
# COMPACT_ATOMS: atom_id res chain seq x y z
N MET A 1 -15.79 -11.94 -45.65
CA MET A 1 -14.37 -11.59 -45.86
C MET A 1 -13.88 -11.11 -44.52
N ASN A 2 -13.03 -11.91 -43.87
CA ASN A 2 -12.65 -11.72 -42.46
C ASN A 2 -11.74 -10.52 -42.30
N ASP A 3 -12.11 -9.65 -41.37
CA ASP A 3 -11.31 -8.52 -40.90
C ASP A 3 -10.40 -9.01 -39.75
N ASP A 4 -9.54 -10.00 -40.02
CA ASP A 4 -8.57 -10.55 -39.04
C ASP A 4 -7.22 -9.79 -39.08
N SER A 5 -7.23 -8.55 -39.58
CA SER A 5 -6.02 -7.76 -39.82
C SER A 5 -5.88 -6.69 -38.74
N ASN A 6 -4.90 -6.87 -37.84
CA ASN A 6 -4.25 -5.83 -37.03
C ASN A 6 -4.53 -5.79 -35.50
N GLU A 7 -5.09 -6.83 -34.87
CA GLU A 7 -5.01 -6.96 -33.41
C GLU A 7 -3.63 -7.50 -33.01
N LEU A 8 -2.81 -6.66 -32.38
CA LEU A 8 -1.51 -7.05 -31.83
C LEU A 8 -1.70 -8.17 -30.80
N THR A 9 -1.15 -9.36 -31.07
CA THR A 9 -1.25 -10.48 -30.13
C THR A 9 0.00 -10.58 -29.26
N LEU A 10 -0.12 -11.25 -28.10
CA LEU A 10 1.02 -11.51 -27.23
C LEU A 10 2.13 -12.32 -27.93
N ARG A 11 1.76 -13.14 -28.92
CA ARG A 11 2.72 -13.86 -29.77
C ARG A 11 3.53 -12.88 -30.61
N ASP A 12 2.88 -11.89 -31.19
CA ASP A 12 3.53 -10.86 -32.02
C ASP A 12 4.47 -9.99 -31.19
N VAL A 13 4.08 -9.64 -29.96
CA VAL A 13 4.96 -8.95 -29.00
C VAL A 13 6.23 -9.76 -28.70
N ALA A 14 6.09 -11.06 -28.45
CA ALA A 14 7.24 -11.93 -28.17
C ALA A 14 8.15 -12.12 -29.39
N LEU A 15 7.58 -12.17 -30.59
CA LEU A 15 8.33 -12.20 -31.84
C LEU A 15 9.07 -10.88 -32.07
N ALA A 16 8.42 -9.74 -31.87
CA ALA A 16 9.03 -8.41 -31.98
C ALA A 16 10.22 -8.23 -31.01
N ALA A 17 10.10 -8.74 -29.77
CA ALA A 17 11.20 -8.77 -28.82
C ALA A 17 12.40 -9.59 -29.31
N SER A 18 12.13 -10.75 -29.92
CA SER A 18 13.18 -11.60 -30.51
C SER A 18 13.87 -10.89 -31.68
N GLU A 19 13.10 -10.30 -32.59
CA GLU A 19 13.61 -9.62 -33.78
C GLU A 19 14.45 -8.39 -33.43
N ARG A 20 13.99 -7.56 -32.50
CA ARG A 20 14.71 -6.37 -32.02
C ARG A 20 16.07 -6.70 -31.42
N LEU A 21 16.21 -7.89 -30.85
CA LEU A 21 17.46 -8.37 -30.24
C LEU A 21 18.27 -9.28 -31.17
N GLY A 22 18.04 -9.21 -32.49
CA GLY A 22 18.81 -9.95 -33.49
C GLY A 22 18.34 -11.39 -33.71
N GLY A 23 17.07 -11.68 -33.48
CA GLY A 23 16.46 -13.01 -33.67
C GLY A 23 16.75 -14.01 -32.54
N VAL A 24 17.22 -13.53 -31.38
CA VAL A 24 17.51 -14.39 -30.22
C VAL A 24 16.22 -14.96 -29.64
N ARG A 25 16.20 -16.27 -29.34
CA ARG A 25 15.04 -16.99 -28.79
C ARG A 25 15.39 -17.80 -27.54
N GLY A 26 14.36 -18.23 -26.81
CA GLY A 26 14.49 -19.06 -25.61
C GLY A 26 15.52 -18.53 -24.63
N ARG A 27 16.51 -19.37 -24.31
CA ARG A 27 17.54 -19.07 -23.29
C ARG A 27 18.39 -17.84 -23.62
N ALA A 28 18.59 -17.52 -24.89
CA ALA A 28 19.36 -16.35 -25.27
C ALA A 28 18.60 -15.05 -24.93
N LEU A 29 17.29 -15.04 -25.16
CA LEU A 29 16.42 -13.92 -24.82
C LEU A 29 16.29 -13.74 -23.29
N ASP A 30 16.17 -14.84 -22.54
CA ASP A 30 16.18 -14.80 -21.06
C ASP A 30 17.48 -14.20 -20.51
N ARG A 31 18.65 -14.57 -21.07
CA ARG A 31 19.93 -13.94 -20.67
C ARG A 31 19.95 -12.45 -20.93
N GLU A 32 19.39 -12.01 -22.05
CA GLU A 32 19.33 -10.58 -22.40
C GLU A 32 18.36 -9.82 -21.48
N ALA A 33 17.23 -10.43 -21.12
CA ALA A 33 16.32 -9.90 -20.11
C ALA A 33 17.02 -9.73 -18.75
N LYS A 34 17.73 -10.77 -18.29
CA LYS A 34 18.47 -10.75 -17.01
C LYS A 34 19.57 -9.70 -16.96
N LYS A 35 20.29 -9.47 -18.06
CA LYS A 35 21.29 -8.38 -18.13
C LYS A 35 20.68 -7.00 -17.88
N ARG A 36 19.40 -6.83 -18.22
CA ARG A 36 18.62 -5.61 -18.01
C ARG A 36 17.87 -5.59 -16.68
N GLY A 37 18.09 -6.58 -15.82
CA GLY A 37 17.39 -6.71 -14.53
C GLY A 37 15.92 -7.13 -14.66
N LEU A 38 15.50 -7.66 -15.81
CA LEU A 38 14.12 -8.07 -16.06
C LEU A 38 13.92 -9.55 -15.72
N THR A 39 12.75 -9.88 -15.16
CA THR A 39 12.36 -11.25 -14.85
C THR A 39 11.57 -11.86 -16.00
N LEU A 40 12.22 -12.72 -16.78
CA LEU A 40 11.60 -13.40 -17.92
C LEU A 40 11.97 -14.88 -17.95
N SER A 41 10.96 -15.76 -17.98
CA SER A 41 11.20 -17.20 -18.09
C SER A 41 11.26 -17.63 -19.56
N TYR A 42 12.39 -18.20 -19.98
CA TYR A 42 12.55 -18.68 -21.37
C TYR A 42 11.46 -19.68 -21.79
N THR A 43 11.05 -20.57 -20.87
CA THR A 43 10.02 -21.57 -21.17
C THR A 43 8.65 -20.95 -21.40
N THR A 44 8.37 -19.83 -20.72
CA THR A 44 7.12 -19.08 -20.90
C THR A 44 7.13 -18.39 -22.25
N VAL A 45 8.23 -17.74 -22.62
CA VAL A 45 8.37 -17.07 -23.91
C VAL A 45 8.27 -18.05 -25.07
N ASP A 46 8.94 -19.21 -24.99
CA ASP A 46 8.87 -20.22 -26.05
C ASP A 46 7.43 -20.74 -26.24
N LYS A 47 6.68 -20.94 -25.15
CA LYS A 47 5.26 -21.31 -25.22
C LYS A 47 4.38 -20.21 -25.81
N ILE A 48 4.67 -18.94 -25.52
CA ILE A 48 3.96 -17.78 -26.09
C ILE A 48 4.22 -17.71 -27.60
N ILE A 49 5.48 -17.81 -28.04
CA ILE A 49 5.86 -17.80 -29.46
C ILE A 49 5.22 -18.97 -30.21
N ALA A 50 5.17 -20.15 -29.57
CA ALA A 50 4.51 -21.33 -30.12
C ALA A 50 2.97 -21.28 -30.09
N GLY A 51 2.36 -20.29 -29.42
CA GLY A 51 0.91 -20.21 -29.22
C GLY A 51 0.33 -21.29 -28.32
N THR A 52 1.17 -22.00 -27.54
CA THR A 52 0.75 -23.09 -26.65
C THR A 52 0.60 -22.65 -25.19
N TYR A 53 0.90 -21.38 -24.89
CA TYR A 53 0.72 -20.82 -23.56
C TYR A 53 -0.76 -20.54 -23.27
N LYS A 54 -1.35 -21.32 -22.35
CA LYS A 54 -2.77 -21.22 -21.97
C LYS A 54 -3.03 -20.46 -20.67
N SER A 55 -1.98 -20.17 -19.91
CA SER A 55 -2.07 -19.51 -18.61
C SER A 55 -2.08 -17.99 -18.75
N LYS A 56 -2.46 -17.26 -17.68
CA LYS A 56 -2.32 -15.79 -17.64
C LYS A 56 -0.86 -15.42 -17.34
N PRO A 57 -0.19 -14.63 -18.20
CA PRO A 57 1.15 -14.14 -17.90
C PRO A 57 1.16 -13.27 -16.65
N LYS A 58 2.24 -13.34 -15.88
CA LYS A 58 2.43 -12.44 -14.73
C LYS A 58 2.77 -11.01 -15.20
N PRO A 59 2.46 -9.97 -14.40
CA PRO A 59 2.82 -8.59 -14.71
C PRO A 59 4.31 -8.40 -15.02
N GLU A 60 5.21 -9.09 -14.31
CA GLU A 60 6.65 -9.00 -14.54
C GLU A 60 7.05 -9.48 -15.94
N THR A 61 6.42 -10.56 -16.41
CA THR A 61 6.61 -11.10 -17.75
C THR A 61 6.16 -10.10 -18.82
N LEU A 62 5.00 -9.46 -18.63
CA LEU A 62 4.46 -8.48 -19.58
C LEU A 62 5.33 -7.22 -19.64
N ASN A 63 5.77 -6.72 -18.49
CA ASN A 63 6.69 -5.58 -18.44
C ASN A 63 8.03 -5.89 -19.11
N ALA A 64 8.58 -7.09 -18.89
CA ALA A 64 9.80 -7.52 -19.55
C ALA A 64 9.62 -7.61 -21.07
N LEU A 65 8.48 -8.14 -21.55
CA LEU A 65 8.18 -8.19 -22.98
C LEU A 65 8.01 -6.81 -23.61
N ALA A 66 7.36 -5.86 -22.92
CA ALA A 66 7.24 -4.47 -23.36
C ALA A 66 8.62 -3.82 -23.55
N GLU A 67 9.50 -3.96 -22.56
CA GLU A 67 10.86 -3.39 -22.61
C GLU A 67 11.71 -4.02 -23.73
N LEU A 68 11.63 -5.35 -23.91
CA LEU A 68 12.44 -6.07 -24.90
C LEU A 68 11.92 -5.88 -26.34
N SER A 69 10.61 -5.73 -26.53
CA SER A 69 10.01 -5.45 -27.84
C SER A 69 10.07 -3.95 -28.20
N GLY A 70 10.11 -3.08 -27.20
CA GLY A 70 9.92 -1.63 -27.38
C GLY A 70 8.47 -1.23 -27.67
N ILE A 71 7.53 -2.16 -27.48
CA ILE A 71 6.08 -1.90 -27.57
C ILE A 71 5.61 -1.31 -26.23
N GLY A 72 4.67 -0.36 -26.29
CA GLY A 72 4.14 0.30 -25.08
C GLY A 72 3.51 -0.73 -24.12
N ARG A 73 3.66 -0.50 -22.81
CA ARG A 73 3.14 -1.43 -21.78
C ARG A 73 1.64 -1.68 -21.99
N ASP A 74 0.84 -0.64 -22.17
CA ASP A 74 -0.61 -0.77 -22.36
C ASP A 74 -0.97 -1.70 -23.53
N GLN A 75 -0.29 -1.55 -24.67
CA GLN A 75 -0.50 -2.41 -25.84
C GLN A 75 -0.12 -3.88 -25.56
N VAL A 76 0.93 -4.12 -24.77
CA VAL A 76 1.32 -5.49 -24.38
C VAL A 76 0.30 -6.12 -23.43
N TYR A 77 -0.28 -5.33 -22.52
CA TYR A 77 -1.32 -5.79 -21.61
C TYR A 77 -2.64 -6.06 -22.36
N GLU A 78 -3.02 -5.19 -23.29
CA GLU A 78 -4.14 -5.40 -24.21
C GLU A 78 -3.95 -6.66 -25.06
N ALA A 79 -2.75 -6.84 -25.65
CA ALA A 79 -2.38 -8.03 -26.41
C ALA A 79 -2.44 -9.33 -25.58
N ALA A 80 -2.22 -9.23 -24.27
CA ALA A 80 -2.37 -10.33 -23.32
C ALA A 80 -3.81 -10.50 -22.80
N LYS A 81 -4.73 -9.59 -23.13
CA LYS A 81 -6.10 -9.52 -22.58
C LYS A 81 -6.10 -9.46 -21.05
N VAL A 82 -5.12 -8.76 -20.49
CA VAL A 82 -4.95 -8.54 -19.05
C VAL A 82 -5.09 -7.03 -18.80
N PRO A 83 -5.86 -6.59 -17.79
CA PRO A 83 -5.93 -5.17 -17.47
C PRO A 83 -4.53 -4.64 -17.11
N PRO A 84 -4.13 -3.46 -17.63
CA PRO A 84 -2.87 -2.85 -17.25
C PRO A 84 -2.84 -2.61 -15.73
N PRO A 85 -1.64 -2.59 -15.12
CA PRO A 85 -1.53 -2.18 -13.73
C PRO A 85 -2.10 -0.76 -13.61
N ALA A 86 -2.72 -0.47 -12.46
CA ALA A 86 -3.13 0.89 -12.16
C ALA A 86 -1.94 1.84 -12.36
N PRO A 87 -2.18 3.06 -12.89
CA PRO A 87 -1.15 4.07 -12.99
C PRO A 87 -0.47 4.27 -11.63
N SER A 88 0.79 4.67 -11.66
CA SER A 88 1.49 4.97 -10.41
C SER A 88 0.76 6.08 -9.67
N LEU A 89 0.83 6.08 -8.33
CA LEU A 89 0.25 7.16 -7.53
C LEU A 89 0.78 8.54 -7.99
N ALA A 90 2.01 8.61 -8.47
CA ALA A 90 2.58 9.83 -9.03
C ALA A 90 1.86 10.29 -10.31
N GLU A 91 1.56 9.37 -11.23
CA GLU A 91 0.80 9.64 -12.45
C GLU A 91 -0.65 10.04 -12.12
N GLU A 92 -1.28 9.37 -11.15
CA GLU A 92 -2.65 9.69 -10.71
C GLU A 92 -2.76 11.06 -10.05
N LEU A 93 -1.78 11.44 -9.24
CA LEU A 93 -1.74 12.76 -8.61
C LEU A 93 -1.53 13.89 -9.63
N GLY A 94 -0.91 13.59 -10.78
CA GLY A 94 -0.71 14.52 -11.89
C GLY A 94 -0.22 15.90 -11.43
N ALA A 95 -0.82 16.96 -11.98
CA ALA A 95 -0.48 18.34 -11.62
C ALA A 95 -0.83 18.71 -10.17
N ALA A 96 -1.79 18.02 -9.54
CA ALA A 96 -2.18 18.30 -8.15
C ALA A 96 -1.06 17.91 -7.17
N GLY A 97 -0.32 16.84 -7.45
CA GLY A 97 0.84 16.43 -6.67
C GLY A 97 1.99 17.44 -6.70
N GLU A 98 2.21 18.09 -7.86
CA GLU A 98 3.23 19.14 -8.06
C GLU A 98 2.92 20.41 -7.26
N GLN A 99 1.63 20.74 -7.09
CA GLN A 99 1.18 21.93 -6.36
C GLN A 99 1.24 21.79 -4.82
N LEU A 100 1.51 20.59 -4.32
CA LEU A 100 1.62 20.35 -2.88
C LEU A 100 2.85 21.05 -2.30
N THR A 101 2.64 21.81 -1.24
CA THR A 101 3.73 22.35 -0.42
C THR A 101 4.54 21.21 0.22
N PRO A 102 5.81 21.43 0.62
CA PRO A 102 6.61 20.40 1.26
C PRO A 102 5.97 19.77 2.50
N ALA A 103 5.24 20.56 3.30
CA ALA A 103 4.52 20.07 4.47
C ALA A 103 3.34 19.16 4.09
N GLN A 104 2.54 19.54 3.09
CA GLN A 104 1.43 18.72 2.60
C GLN A 104 1.93 17.43 1.95
N ARG A 105 3.03 17.50 1.19
CA ARG A 105 3.67 16.33 0.59
C ARG A 105 4.11 15.32 1.66
N LYS A 106 4.68 15.81 2.77
CA LYS A 106 5.06 14.96 3.90
C LYS A 106 3.85 14.22 4.49
N ILE A 107 2.74 14.92 4.71
CA ILE A 107 1.51 14.33 5.25
C ILE A 107 1.00 13.22 4.33
N VAL A 108 0.89 13.49 3.02
CA VAL A 108 0.43 12.50 2.04
C VAL A 108 1.33 11.25 2.06
N ILE A 109 2.65 11.45 2.03
CA ILE A 109 3.62 10.35 2.09
C ILE A 109 3.46 9.53 3.38
N ASP A 110 3.32 10.20 4.53
CA ASP A 110 3.16 9.54 5.83
C ASP A 110 1.86 8.72 5.88
N THR A 111 0.75 9.26 5.36
CA THR A 111 -0.53 8.56 5.28
C THR A 111 -0.45 7.33 4.38
N VAL A 112 0.15 7.45 3.19
CA VAL A 112 0.34 6.32 2.26
C VAL A 112 1.21 5.24 2.89
N ASN A 113 2.29 5.62 3.59
CA ASN A 113 3.16 4.68 4.29
C ASN A 113 2.43 3.96 5.44
N LEU A 114 1.56 4.65 6.17
CA LEU A 114 0.72 4.06 7.20
C LEU A 114 -0.23 3.02 6.61
N MET A 115 -0.95 3.37 5.54
CA MET A 115 -1.86 2.46 4.84
C MET A 115 -1.12 1.23 4.29
N ALA A 116 0.03 1.43 3.65
CA ALA A 116 0.85 0.35 3.12
C ALA A 116 1.31 -0.61 4.25
N ARG A 117 1.65 -0.09 5.42
CA ARG A 117 1.98 -0.90 6.59
C ARG A 117 0.77 -1.70 7.09
N GLN A 118 -0.39 -1.06 7.22
CA GLN A 118 -1.63 -1.73 7.65
C GLN A 118 -2.03 -2.84 6.69
N ASN A 119 -1.97 -2.59 5.38
CA ASN A 119 -2.30 -3.58 4.36
C ASN A 119 -1.38 -4.81 4.42
N ARG A 120 -0.09 -4.64 4.74
CA ARG A 120 0.82 -5.77 4.94
C ARG A 120 0.43 -6.64 6.13
N ILE A 121 0.07 -6.01 7.25
CA ILE A 121 -0.37 -6.73 8.45
C ILE A 121 -1.67 -7.51 8.17
N VAL A 122 -2.61 -6.89 7.47
CA VAL A 122 -3.87 -7.56 7.08
C VAL A 122 -3.58 -8.73 6.13
N ALA A 123 -2.72 -8.55 5.15
CA ALA A 123 -2.35 -9.61 4.22
C ALA A 123 -1.70 -10.80 4.95
N GLU A 124 -0.76 -10.54 5.87
CA GLU A 124 -0.15 -11.56 6.73
C GLU A 124 -1.20 -12.27 7.58
N ALA A 125 -2.10 -11.53 8.24
CA ALA A 125 -3.17 -12.12 9.05
C ALA A 125 -4.13 -13.00 8.23
N LEU A 126 -4.47 -12.60 7.00
CA LEU A 126 -5.30 -13.41 6.11
C LEU A 126 -4.60 -14.69 5.66
N GLU A 127 -3.29 -14.63 5.36
CA GLU A 127 -2.48 -15.82 5.06
C GLU A 127 -2.47 -16.80 6.24
N LEU A 128 -2.44 -16.29 7.47
CA LEU A 128 -2.56 -17.14 8.67
C LEU A 128 -3.93 -17.81 8.73
N VAL A 129 -5.01 -17.06 8.54
CA VAL A 129 -6.38 -17.59 8.59
C VAL A 129 -6.60 -18.65 7.50
N GLU A 130 -6.12 -18.43 6.28
CA GLU A 130 -6.18 -19.42 5.20
C GLU A 130 -5.42 -20.69 5.56
N THR A 131 -4.23 -20.54 6.16
CA THR A 131 -3.47 -21.68 6.69
C THR A 131 -4.22 -22.44 7.79
N TYR A 132 -5.01 -21.75 8.63
CA TYR A 132 -5.85 -22.36 9.67
C TYR A 132 -7.03 -23.14 9.11
N ASP A 133 -7.65 -22.67 8.03
CA ASP A 133 -8.80 -23.32 7.39
C ASP A 133 -8.40 -24.63 6.68
N GLU A 134 -7.13 -24.74 6.28
CA GLU A 134 -6.53 -25.97 5.72
C GLU A 134 -6.03 -26.96 6.78
N MET A 135 -6.08 -26.62 8.08
CA MET A 135 -5.66 -27.55 9.16
C MET A 135 -6.74 -28.61 9.43
N PRO A 136 -6.37 -29.89 9.63
CA PRO A 136 -7.34 -30.91 9.99
C PRO A 136 -7.96 -30.58 11.37
N PRO A 137 -9.29 -30.78 11.55
CA PRO A 137 -10.02 -30.40 12.77
C PRO A 137 -9.58 -31.15 14.05
N SER A 138 -8.57 -32.01 13.98
CA SER A 138 -8.02 -32.76 15.11
C SER A 138 -6.77 -32.12 15.74
N MET A 139 -6.32 -30.95 15.29
CA MET A 139 -5.14 -30.31 15.86
C MET A 139 -5.49 -29.65 17.20
N THR A 140 -4.86 -30.11 18.28
CA THR A 140 -5.08 -29.55 19.62
C THR A 140 -4.23 -28.29 19.81
N TYR A 141 -4.64 -27.38 20.69
CA TYR A 141 -3.93 -26.12 21.00
C TYR A 141 -2.46 -26.33 21.43
N GLY A 142 -2.07 -27.57 21.80
CA GLY A 142 -0.70 -27.94 22.17
C GLY A 142 0.25 -28.22 21.00
N ASP A 143 -0.27 -28.39 19.78
CA ASP A 143 0.50 -28.68 18.57
C ASP A 143 0.66 -27.44 17.64
N MET A 144 0.18 -26.26 18.07
CA MET A 144 0.31 -25.03 17.28
C MET A 144 1.78 -24.56 17.23
N PRO A 145 2.29 -24.10 16.07
CA PRO A 145 3.63 -23.57 15.97
C PRO A 145 3.81 -22.26 16.77
N PRO A 146 5.00 -22.00 17.33
CA PRO A 146 5.22 -20.99 18.38
C PRO A 146 5.05 -19.52 17.93
N TRP A 147 5.00 -19.26 16.62
CA TRP A 147 4.81 -17.91 16.09
C TRP A 147 3.34 -17.46 16.08
N VAL A 148 2.41 -18.30 16.57
CA VAL A 148 0.98 -17.96 16.75
C VAL A 148 0.62 -17.77 18.24
N THR A 149 1.55 -17.24 19.03
CA THR A 149 1.20 -16.68 20.34
C THR A 149 0.94 -15.19 20.16
N TYR A 150 -0.23 -14.74 20.63
CA TYR A 150 -0.84 -13.41 20.38
C TYR A 150 -0.07 -12.20 20.98
N GLY A 151 1.23 -12.35 21.28
CA GLY A 151 2.04 -11.37 22.01
C GLY A 151 3.15 -10.67 21.21
N ASP A 152 3.50 -11.10 20.00
CA ASP A 152 4.75 -10.66 19.34
C ASP A 152 4.58 -9.67 18.17
N ILE A 153 3.42 -9.03 18.05
CA ILE A 153 3.17 -7.98 17.03
C ILE A 153 3.72 -6.60 17.52
N GLY A 154 4.12 -6.48 18.79
CA GLY A 154 4.50 -5.20 19.42
C GLY A 154 5.99 -4.88 19.52
N THR A 155 6.91 -5.84 19.35
CA THR A 155 8.31 -5.63 19.82
C THR A 155 9.39 -6.06 18.83
N ARG A 156 9.30 -5.69 17.55
CA ARG A 156 10.54 -5.51 16.75
C ARG A 156 11.15 -4.14 17.02
N ARG A 157 11.64 -3.97 18.26
CA ARG A 157 12.53 -2.88 18.65
C ARG A 157 13.92 -3.18 18.07
N ARG A 158 14.22 -2.53 16.95
CA ARG A 158 15.56 -2.09 16.50
C ARG A 158 16.75 -2.89 17.07
N ALA A 159 17.08 -4.03 16.44
CA ALA A 159 18.41 -4.63 16.57
C ALA A 159 19.35 -4.01 15.52
N THR A 160 19.75 -2.77 15.77
CA THR A 160 21.03 -2.26 15.26
C THR A 160 21.89 -2.08 16.49
N GLY A 161 22.87 -2.97 16.64
CA GLY A 161 23.77 -3.02 17.77
C GLY A 161 24.47 -1.69 18.01
N GLN A 162 24.53 -1.31 19.27
CA GLN A 162 25.64 -0.58 19.85
C GLN A 162 25.62 -0.90 21.34
N ASP A 163 26.52 -1.81 21.70
CA ASP A 163 26.91 -2.10 23.06
C ASP A 163 27.54 -0.83 23.66
N GLU A 164 26.99 -0.36 24.77
CA GLU A 164 27.78 0.38 25.75
C GLU A 164 27.55 -0.26 27.13
N GLU A 165 28.61 -0.93 27.57
CA GLU A 165 28.83 -1.44 28.91
C GLU A 165 28.75 -0.32 29.95
N VAL A 166 27.99 -0.52 31.03
CA VAL A 166 28.36 0.04 32.33
C VAL A 166 28.07 -1.00 33.41
N GLY A 167 29.12 -1.39 34.13
CA GLY A 167 29.14 -2.54 35.03
C GLY A 167 28.57 -2.34 36.43
N ARG A 168 28.36 -3.51 37.07
CA ARG A 168 28.74 -3.88 38.44
C ARG A 168 28.55 -2.86 39.57
N ASP A 169 27.60 -3.11 40.47
CA ASP A 169 27.78 -3.92 41.71
C ASP A 169 26.67 -3.59 42.74
N GLY A 170 26.27 -4.60 43.53
CA GLY A 170 25.79 -4.38 44.89
C GLY A 170 24.31 -4.69 45.20
N ASP A 171 24.06 -5.93 45.61
CA ASP A 171 23.29 -6.33 46.80
C ASP A 171 22.04 -5.54 47.24
N ALA A 172 20.87 -6.19 47.17
CA ALA A 172 20.03 -6.50 48.34
C ALA A 172 18.67 -7.09 47.91
N ALA A 173 18.42 -8.34 48.27
CA ALA A 173 17.07 -8.80 48.59
C ALA A 173 16.78 -8.42 50.06
N PRO A 174 15.53 -8.08 50.45
CA PRO A 174 14.62 -9.19 50.81
C PRO A 174 13.10 -8.97 50.60
N SER A 175 12.43 -10.13 50.50
CA SER A 175 11.11 -10.51 51.03
C SER A 175 9.80 -9.81 50.59
N LYS A 176 8.98 -10.63 49.92
CA LYS A 176 7.54 -10.91 50.14
C LYS A 176 6.60 -9.75 50.51
N GLN A 177 5.70 -9.42 49.58
CA GLN A 177 4.27 -9.29 49.90
C GLN A 177 3.44 -9.63 48.67
N ALA A 178 2.57 -10.63 48.84
CA ALA A 178 1.47 -10.93 47.96
C ALA A 178 0.31 -10.00 48.30
N ALA A 179 -0.18 -9.24 47.32
CA ALA A 179 -1.53 -8.68 47.33
C ALA A 179 -1.89 -8.15 45.93
N GLY A 180 -2.99 -8.66 45.38
CA GLY A 180 -3.92 -7.87 44.56
C GLY A 180 -3.42 -7.35 43.22
N SER A 181 -3.55 -8.19 42.19
CA SER A 181 -3.80 -7.73 40.82
C SER A 181 -5.11 -6.92 40.80
N ALA A 182 -5.00 -5.59 40.80
CA ALA A 182 -6.09 -4.71 40.43
C ALA A 182 -5.92 -4.39 38.95
N ALA A 183 -6.55 -5.23 38.12
CA ALA A 183 -6.87 -4.88 36.76
C ALA A 183 -7.68 -3.57 36.79
N THR A 184 -7.14 -2.51 36.18
CA THR A 184 -7.95 -1.36 35.77
C THR A 184 -8.81 -1.81 34.59
N GLY A 185 -9.86 -2.56 34.91
CA GLY A 185 -10.95 -2.81 33.99
C GLY A 185 -11.66 -1.49 33.77
N ILE A 186 -11.62 -1.01 32.53
CA ILE A 186 -12.58 0.01 32.08
C ILE A 186 -13.94 -0.68 32.14
N ASN A 187 -14.81 -0.24 33.05
CA ASN A 187 -16.18 -0.70 33.13
C ASN A 187 -16.92 -0.27 31.86
N PRO A 188 -17.61 -1.18 31.15
CA PRO A 188 -18.37 -0.83 29.95
C PRO A 188 -19.61 0.04 30.23
N ASP A 189 -19.94 0.31 31.49
CA ASP A 189 -21.06 1.18 31.90
C ASP A 189 -20.69 2.66 32.06
N GLU A 190 -19.42 3.06 31.89
CA GLU A 190 -19.01 4.48 31.93
C GLU A 190 -19.11 5.22 30.57
N LEU A 191 -19.57 4.55 29.52
CA LEU A 191 -19.73 5.16 28.18
C LEU A 191 -21.05 5.93 27.97
N ASP A 192 -21.95 5.95 28.95
CA ASP A 192 -23.31 6.51 28.75
C ASP A 192 -23.60 7.82 29.52
N LEU A 193 -22.58 8.47 30.09
CA LEU A 193 -22.72 9.78 30.77
C LEU A 193 -22.12 10.98 30.01
N ALA A 194 -21.59 10.79 28.80
CA ALA A 194 -21.09 11.90 27.98
C ALA A 194 -22.14 12.51 27.01
N ALA A 195 -23.39 12.03 27.03
CA ALA A 195 -24.46 12.49 26.13
C ALA A 195 -25.36 13.62 26.70
N LYS A 196 -25.04 14.19 27.87
CA LYS A 196 -25.77 15.33 28.47
C LYS A 196 -24.84 16.45 28.91
N ALA A 197 -24.09 17.01 27.98
CA ALA A 197 -23.59 18.38 28.10
C ALA A 197 -24.03 19.16 26.87
N LYS A 198 -25.00 20.06 27.04
CA LYS A 198 -25.32 21.08 26.04
C LYS A 198 -24.06 21.93 25.84
N PRO A 199 -23.51 22.08 24.63
CA PRO A 199 -22.49 23.08 24.38
C PRO A 199 -23.21 24.41 24.21
N ASP A 200 -23.27 25.18 25.29
CA ASP A 200 -23.55 26.60 25.23
C ASP A 200 -22.26 27.28 24.73
N GLY A 201 -22.21 27.56 23.43
CA GLY A 201 -21.00 28.06 22.78
C GLY A 201 -21.11 28.03 21.28
N GLY A 202 -21.77 29.05 20.73
CA GLY A 202 -22.00 29.25 19.29
C GLY A 202 -20.78 28.98 18.43
N SER A 203 -21.05 28.40 17.25
CA SER A 203 -20.03 27.97 16.31
C SER A 203 -19.10 29.12 15.92
N LEU A 204 -17.82 28.81 15.69
CA LEU A 204 -16.84 29.75 15.13
C LEU A 204 -17.32 30.41 13.82
N TYR A 205 -18.26 29.76 13.12
CA TYR A 205 -18.89 30.27 11.90
C TYR A 205 -19.91 31.41 12.15
N GLU A 206 -20.52 31.50 13.33
CA GLU A 206 -21.49 32.57 13.65
C GLU A 206 -20.81 33.87 14.14
N ARG A 207 -19.59 33.79 14.69
CA ARG A 207 -18.82 34.99 15.10
C ARG A 207 -18.30 35.79 13.91
N ASP A 208 -17.84 35.11 12.85
CA ASP A 208 -17.34 35.78 11.65
C ASP A 208 -18.46 36.44 10.82
N GLN A 209 -19.67 35.86 10.81
CA GLN A 209 -20.81 36.48 10.11
C GLN A 209 -21.36 37.73 10.82
N ARG A 210 -21.14 37.87 12.13
CA ARG A 210 -21.56 39.08 12.87
C ARG A 210 -20.61 40.25 12.64
N ALA A 211 -19.30 39.97 12.52
CA ALA A 211 -18.29 41.00 12.25
C ALA A 211 -18.40 41.62 10.85
N MET A 212 -18.95 40.90 9.86
CA MET A 212 -19.15 41.45 8.50
C MET A 212 -20.43 42.29 8.35
N ARG A 213 -21.35 42.27 9.32
CA ARG A 213 -22.63 43.01 9.23
C ARG A 213 -22.55 44.44 9.79
N ASP A 214 -21.57 44.73 10.64
CA ASP A 214 -21.39 46.04 11.29
C ASP A 214 -20.53 47.04 10.49
N VAL A 215 -19.99 46.66 9.33
CA VAL A 215 -19.16 47.55 8.48
C VAL A 215 -19.99 48.21 7.35
N GLY A 216 -21.31 48.01 7.34
CA GLY A 216 -22.19 48.39 6.23
C GLY A 216 -23.10 49.61 6.44
N GLU A 217 -23.17 50.20 7.63
CA GLU A 217 -24.13 51.28 7.95
C GLU A 217 -23.46 52.54 8.49
N GLU A 218 -22.55 53.16 7.73
CA GLU A 218 -22.18 54.56 8.02
C GLU A 218 -21.79 55.29 6.73
N SER A 219 -22.79 55.72 5.95
CA SER A 219 -22.68 56.79 4.95
C SER A 219 -24.08 57.21 4.48
N GLN A 220 -24.86 57.83 5.36
CA GLN A 220 -25.96 58.71 4.96
C GLN A 220 -25.44 60.15 4.89
N ASP A 221 -25.56 60.71 3.68
CA ASP A 221 -25.80 62.12 3.32
C ASP A 221 -24.69 63.17 3.60
N PRO A 222 -24.53 64.18 2.69
CA PRO A 222 -25.54 65.21 2.53
C PRO A 222 -25.99 65.46 1.08
N GLU A 223 -27.31 65.47 0.89
CA GLU A 223 -27.98 66.35 -0.06
C GLU A 223 -27.64 67.83 0.23
N GLY A 224 -27.47 68.59 -0.85
CA GLY A 224 -28.00 69.96 -0.96
C GLY A 224 -27.08 71.11 -0.51
N ALA A 225 -26.56 71.86 -1.47
CA ALA A 225 -27.14 73.17 -1.81
C ALA A 225 -26.41 73.81 -3.00
N SER A 226 -27.21 74.29 -3.95
CA SER A 226 -26.85 75.25 -4.99
C SER A 226 -26.74 76.66 -4.42
#